data_AF-A0A9D1CEH0-F1
#
_entry.id   AF-A0A9D1CEH0-F1
#
_cell.length_a   1.000
_cell.length_b   1.000
_cell.length_c   1.000
_cell.angle_alpha   90.00
_cell.angle_beta   90.00
_cell.angle_gamma   90.00
#
_symmetry.space_group_name_H-M   'P 1'
#
loop_
_entity.id
_entity.type
_entity.pdbx_description
1 polymer ?
#
loop_
_entity_poly.entity_id
_entity_poly.type
_entity_poly.pdbx_seq_one_letter_code
_entity_poly.pdbx_strand_id
1 'polypeptide(L)' 'MSEKKISFEDKIEEAKILLEKLIDPEITLSSSVEVYKKGLKELETAQKLLDEAKLEFVEYSEV' A
#
# COMPACT_ATOMS: atom_id res chain seq x y z
N MET A 1 -10.92 2.52 22.71
CA MET A 1 -10.18 3.23 21.65
C MET A 1 -10.03 2.24 20.52
N SER A 2 -10.72 2.45 19.39
CA SER A 2 -10.73 1.50 18.29
C SER A 2 -9.35 1.44 17.67
N GLU A 3 -8.64 0.33 17.84
CA GLU A 3 -7.41 0.04 17.10
C GLU A 3 -7.75 0.11 15.62
N LYS A 4 -7.26 1.14 14.94
CA LYS A 4 -7.44 1.28 13.50
C LYS A 4 -6.57 0.19 12.85
N LYS A 5 -7.17 -0.98 12.61
CA LYS A 5 -6.55 -2.04 11.81
C LYS A 5 -6.16 -1.39 10.49
N ILE A 6 -4.86 -1.31 10.25
CA ILE A 6 -4.30 -0.87 8.98
C ILE A 6 -4.93 -1.76 7.90
N SER A 7 -5.76 -1.18 7.03
CA SER A 7 -6.47 -1.94 6.00
C SER A 7 -5.75 -1.85 4.66
N PHE A 8 -6.09 -2.79 3.76
CA PHE A 8 -5.64 -2.75 2.37
C PHE A 8 -5.99 -1.41 1.71
N GLU A 9 -7.20 -0.89 1.95
CA GLU A 9 -7.62 0.38 1.35
C GLU A 9 -6.76 1.55 1.84
N ASP A 10 -6.46 1.62 3.14
CA ASP A 10 -5.58 2.66 3.70
C ASP A 10 -4.19 2.65 3.03
N LYS A 11 -3.65 1.46 2.73
CA LYS A 11 -2.35 1.28 2.06
C LYS A 11 -2.37 1.70 0.59
N ILE A 12 -3.45 1.38 -0.12
CA ILE A 12 -3.64 1.80 -1.50
C ILE A 12 -3.85 3.32 -1.61
N GLU A 13 -4.57 3.91 -0.67
CA GLU A 13 -4.79 5.37 -0.60
C GLU A 13 -3.45 6.10 -0.37
N GLU A 14 -2.64 5.66 0.59
CA GLU A 14 -1.28 6.18 0.82
C GLU A 14 -0.40 6.06 -0.43
N ALA A 15 -0.42 4.91 -1.12
CA ALA A 15 0.33 4.71 -2.35
C ALA A 15 -0.12 5.67 -3.47
N LYS A 16 -1.42 5.95 -3.60
CA LYS A 16 -1.96 6.95 -4.53
C LYS A 16 -1.47 8.36 -4.22
N ILE A 17 -1.54 8.76 -2.95
CA ILE A 17 -1.06 10.09 -2.51
C ILE A 17 0.44 10.26 -2.82
N LEU A 18 1.24 9.20 -2.63
CA LEU A 18 2.66 9.20 -2.96
C LEU A 18 2.89 9.30 -4.48
N LEU A 19 2.08 8.60 -5.29
CA LEU A 19 2.11 8.73 -6.75
C LEU A 19 1.74 10.14 -7.22
N GLU A 20 0.73 10.78 -6.62
CA GLU A 20 0.36 12.16 -6.95
C GLU A 20 1.51 13.14 -6.66
N LYS A 21 2.24 12.93 -5.57
CA LYS A 21 3.44 13.72 -5.25
C LYS A 21 4.56 13.55 -6.28
N LEU A 22 4.63 12.44 -7.01
CA LEU A 22 5.60 12.26 -8.11
C LEU A 22 5.22 13.04 -9.37
N ILE A 23 3.96 13.44 -9.51
CA ILE A 23 3.46 14.25 -10.62
C ILE A 23 3.77 15.73 -10.39
N ASP A 24 4.05 16.11 -9.14
CA ASP A 24 4.42 17.48 -8.77
C ASP A 24 5.73 17.90 -9.47
N PRO A 25 5.69 18.92 -10.36
CA PRO A 25 6.88 19.40 -11.06
C PRO A 25 7.91 20.08 -10.15
N GLU A 26 7.55 20.44 -8.91
CA GLU A 26 8.47 21.03 -7.92
C GLU A 26 9.23 19.96 -7.10
N ILE A 27 8.94 18.66 -7.30
CA ILE A 27 9.62 17.59 -6.57
C ILE A 27 11.10 17.50 -6.97
N THR A 28 11.98 17.49 -5.96
CA THR A 28 13.41 17.26 -6.22
C THR A 28 13.66 15.80 -6.60
N LEU A 29 14.71 15.53 -7.38
CA LEU A 29 15.07 14.16 -7.79
C LEU A 29 15.30 13.24 -6.58
N SER A 30 15.91 13.74 -5.51
CA SER A 30 16.10 12.97 -4.28
C SER A 30 14.76 12.61 -3.63
N SER A 31 13.87 13.59 -3.53
CA SER A 31 12.52 13.39 -2.98
C SER A 31 11.69 12.45 -3.85
N SER A 32 11.80 12.50 -5.17
CA SER A 32 11.05 11.61 -6.06
C SER A 32 11.48 10.15 -5.89
N VAL A 33 12.78 9.89 -5.71
CA VAL A 33 13.28 8.53 -5.42
C VAL A 33 12.79 8.03 -4.06
N GLU A 34 12.76 8.88 -3.03
CA GLU A 34 12.23 8.50 -1.71
C GLU A 34 10.73 8.22 -1.75
N VAL A 35 9.95 9.08 -2.39
CA VAL A 35 8.49 8.94 -2.55
C VAL A 35 8.17 7.69 -3.35
N TYR A 36 8.90 7.42 -4.43
CA TYR A 36 8.75 6.20 -5.22
C TYR A 36 9.03 4.93 -4.40
N LYS A 37 10.14 4.91 -3.63
CA LYS A 37 10.46 3.77 -2.75
C LYS A 37 9.40 3.55 -1.68
N LYS A 38 8.87 4.63 -1.11
CA LYS A 38 7.76 4.54 -0.14
C LYS A 38 6.50 3.99 -0.80
N GLY A 39 6.10 4.51 -1.95
CA GLY A 39 4.92 4.05 -2.69
C GLY A 39 4.99 2.57 -3.05
N LEU A 40 6.16 2.10 -3.53
CA LEU A 40 6.40 0.68 -3.78
C LEU A 40 6.21 -0.18 -2.53
N LYS A 41 6.68 0.27 -1.37
CA LYS A 41 6.57 -0.48 -0.12
C LYS A 41 5.12 -0.55 0.38
N GLU A 42 4.37 0.53 0.23
CA GLU A 42 2.92 0.55 0.54
C GLU A 42 2.16 -0.43 -0.37
N LEU A 43 2.46 -0.44 -1.68
CA LEU A 43 1.87 -1.40 -2.63
C LEU A 43 2.25 -2.85 -2.32
N GLU A 44 3.51 -3.13 -1.96
CA GLU A 44 3.95 -4.47 -1.56
C GLU A 44 3.22 -4.96 -0.30
N THR A 45 3.00 -4.06 0.66
CA THR A 45 2.26 -4.37 1.89
C THR A 45 0.79 -4.63 1.59
N ALA A 46 0.17 -3.82 0.74
CA ALA A 46 -1.19 -4.04 0.27
C ALA A 46 -1.33 -5.40 -0.44
N GLN A 47 -0.37 -5.75 -1.31
CA GLN A 47 -0.36 -7.03 -2.00
C GLN A 47 -0.31 -8.21 -1.00
N LYS A 48 0.55 -8.13 0.02
CA LYS A 48 0.62 -9.16 1.08
C LYS A 48 -0.69 -9.32 1.84
N LEU A 49 -1.32 -8.21 2.23
CA LEU A 49 -2.64 -8.26 2.90
C LEU A 49 -3.70 -8.94 2.02
N LEU A 50 -3.67 -8.69 0.71
CA LEU A 50 -4.59 -9.32 -0.23
C LEU A 50 -4.32 -10.83 -0.39
N ASP A 51 -3.04 -11.20 -0.45
CA ASP A 51 -2.64 -12.61 -0.60
C ASP A 51 -2.92 -13.41 0.68
N GLU A 52 -2.71 -12.83 1.86
CA GLU A 52 -3.10 -13.41 3.15
C GLU A 52 -4.63 -13.61 3.22
N ALA A 53 -5.42 -12.59 2.87
CA ALA A 53 -6.88 -12.70 2.85
C ALA A 53 -7.39 -13.77 1.87
N LYS A 54 -6.75 -13.90 0.70
CA LYS A 54 -7.07 -14.98 -0.26
C LYS A 54 -6.72 -16.35 0.30
N LEU A 55 -5.59 -16.48 0.99
CA LEU A 55 -5.12 -17.75 1.54
C LEU A 55 -6.04 -18.21 2.67
N GLU A 56 -6.43 -17.31 3.58
CA GLU A 56 -7.46 -17.58 4.60
C GLU A 56 -8.76 -18.04 3.95
N PHE A 57 -9.23 -17.35 2.90
CA PHE A 57 -10.46 -17.73 2.20
C PHE A 57 -10.40 -19.14 1.59
N VAL A 58 -9.28 -19.51 0.96
CA VAL A 58 -9.09 -20.85 0.37
C VAL A 58 -9.08 -21.93 1.47
N GLU A 59 -8.38 -21.68 2.57
CA GLU A 59 -8.25 -22.62 3.69
C GLU A 59 -9.61 -22.93 4.36
N TYR A 60 -10.51 -21.95 4.45
CA TYR A 60 -11.88 -22.17 4.93
C TYR A 60 -12.83 -22.77 3.88
N SER A 61 -12.47 -22.76 2.59
CA SER A 61 -13.33 -23.28 1.52
C SER A 61 -13.12 -24.77 1.22
N GLU A 62 -12.00 -25.36 1.66
CA GLU A 62 -11.66 -26.77 1.46
C GLU A 62 -12.03 -27.68 2.65
N VAL A 63 -12.76 -27.16 3.65
CA VAL A 63 -13.28 -27.91 4.82
C VAL A 63 -14.81 -27.96 4.79
#